data_AF-A0A5B9D0L7-F1
#
_entry.id   AF-A0A5B9D0L7-F1
#
_cell.length_a   1.000
_cell.length_b   1.000
_cell.length_c   1.000
_cell.angle_alpha   90.00
_cell.angle_beta   90.00
_cell.angle_gamma   90.00
#
_symmetry.space_group_name_H-M   'P 1'
#
loop_
_entity.id
_entity.type
_entity.pdbx_description
1 polymer ?
#
loop_
_entity_poly.entity_id
_entity_poly.type
_entity_poly.pdbx_seq_one_letter_code
_entity_poly.pdbx_strand_id
1 'polypeptide(L)' 'MEVAIPQALLSDALEISRFLVETWHDTYDAVLGADVVTAQTDKWHNIEAISDQIKNVVPCS' A
#
# COMPACT_ATOMS: atom_id res chain seq x y z
N MET A 1 -4.71 -10.76 -23.18
CA MET A 1 -4.24 -9.50 -22.55
C MET A 1 -2.89 -9.80 -21.96
N GLU A 2 -1.85 -9.15 -22.47
CA GLU A 2 -0.51 -9.25 -21.88
C GLU A 2 -0.45 -8.30 -20.68
N VAL A 3 0.02 -8.78 -19.54
CA VAL A 3 0.15 -7.99 -18.31
C VAL A 3 1.63 -7.84 -18.01
N ALA A 4 2.14 -6.62 -18.08
CA ALA A 4 3.46 -6.28 -17.59
C ALA A 4 3.37 -5.86 -16.11
N ILE A 5 4.28 -6.35 -15.27
CA ILE A 5 4.39 -5.96 -13.85
C ILE A 5 5.73 -5.24 -13.66
N PRO A 6 5.80 -3.92 -13.92
CA PRO A 6 7.01 -3.14 -13.67
C PRO A 6 7.27 -2.99 -12.18
N GLN A 7 8.51 -2.64 -11.82
CA GLN A 7 8.83 -2.22 -10.46
C GLN A 7 8.20 -0.84 -10.18
N ALA A 8 7.72 -0.65 -8.95
CA ALA A 8 7.19 0.63 -8.52
C ALA A 8 8.30 1.68 -8.39
N LEU A 9 7.98 2.91 -8.77
CA LEU A 9 8.81 4.10 -8.57
C LEU A 9 8.28 4.92 -7.39
N LEU A 10 9.12 5.81 -6.84
CA LEU A 10 8.70 6.69 -5.74
C LEU A 10 7.49 7.57 -6.09
N SER A 11 7.29 7.91 -7.37
CA SER A 11 6.10 8.62 -7.84
C SER A 11 4.80 7.85 -7.62
N ASP A 12 4.88 6.54 -7.50
CA ASP A 12 3.72 5.66 -7.39
C ASP A 12 3.25 5.52 -5.92
N ALA A 13 4.04 6.00 -4.96
CA ALA A 13 3.80 5.80 -3.53
C ALA A 13 2.44 6.32 -3.07
N LEU A 14 1.99 7.46 -3.59
CA LEU A 14 0.68 8.04 -3.25
C LEU A 14 -0.46 7.15 -3.74
N GLU A 15 -0.39 6.68 -4.98
CA GLU A 15 -1.45 5.86 -5.58
C GLU A 15 -1.49 4.46 -4.94
N ILE A 16 -0.33 3.87 -4.68
CA ILE A 16 -0.22 2.60 -3.94
C ILE A 16 -0.80 2.73 -2.53
N SER A 17 -0.45 3.80 -1.80
CA SER A 17 -0.98 4.07 -0.46
C SER A 17 -2.51 4.16 -0.47
N ARG A 18 -3.08 4.96 -1.39
CA ARG A 18 -4.54 5.10 -1.53
C ARG A 18 -5.21 3.76 -1.83
N PHE A 19 -4.67 3.03 -2.80
CA PHE A 19 -5.23 1.74 -3.23
C PHE A 19 -5.22 0.69 -2.10
N LEU A 20 -4.13 0.64 -1.32
CA LEU A 20 -4.04 -0.26 -0.19
C LEU A 20 -5.02 0.11 0.92
N VAL A 21 -5.17 1.40 1.25
CA VAL A 21 -6.16 1.87 2.24
C VAL A 21 -7.57 1.47 1.81
N GLU A 22 -7.95 1.73 0.56
CA GLU A 22 -9.27 1.36 0.02
C GLU A 22 -9.52 -0.15 0.12
N THR A 23 -8.57 -0.96 -0.37
CA THR A 23 -8.69 -2.43 -0.35
C THR A 23 -8.81 -2.98 1.07
N TRP A 24 -8.09 -2.37 2.03
CA TRP A 24 -8.15 -2.77 3.44
C TRP A 24 -9.51 -2.46 4.07
N HIS A 25 -10.06 -1.29 3.80
CA HIS A 25 -11.40 -0.92 4.26
C HIS A 25 -12.46 -1.87 3.67
N ASP A 26 -12.40 -2.14 2.37
CA ASP A 26 -13.33 -3.06 1.69
C ASP A 26 -13.27 -4.50 2.27
N THR A 27 -12.09 -4.94 2.71
CA THR A 27 -11.89 -6.31 3.18
C THR A 27 -12.17 -6.46 4.68
N TYR A 28 -11.78 -5.48 5.50
CA TYR A 28 -11.64 -5.66 6.95
C TYR A 28 -12.58 -4.81 7.80
N ASP A 29 -13.23 -3.79 7.26
CA ASP A 29 -14.13 -2.94 8.06
C ASP A 29 -15.25 -3.76 8.72
N ALA A 30 -15.77 -4.76 8.01
CA ALA A 30 -16.84 -5.62 8.52
C ALA A 30 -16.42 -6.52 9.70
N VAL A 31 -15.13 -6.82 9.84
CA VAL A 31 -14.61 -7.77 10.84
C VAL A 31 -13.87 -7.06 11.97
N LEU A 32 -13.12 -6.00 11.65
CA LEU A 32 -12.26 -5.28 12.59
C LEU A 32 -12.82 -3.92 12.99
N GLY A 33 -13.73 -3.36 12.19
CA GLY A 33 -14.23 -1.99 12.34
C GLY A 33 -13.31 -0.95 11.70
N ALA A 34 -13.92 0.08 11.12
CA ALA A 34 -13.20 1.12 10.35
C ALA A 34 -12.11 1.82 11.16
N ASP A 35 -12.34 2.12 12.44
CA ASP A 35 -11.34 2.79 13.29
C ASP A 35 -10.06 1.98 13.45
N VAL A 36 -10.19 0.66 13.61
CA VAL A 36 -9.04 -0.26 13.72
C VAL A 36 -8.32 -0.36 12.39
N VAL A 37 -9.06 -0.44 11.28
CA VAL A 37 -8.48 -0.49 9.94
C VAL A 37 -7.72 0.79 9.63
N THR A 38 -8.29 1.97 9.91
CA THR A 38 -7.62 3.27 9.74
C THR A 38 -6.33 3.36 10.55
N ALA A 39 -6.36 3.01 11.84
CA ALA A 39 -5.15 3.02 12.67
C ALA A 39 -4.07 2.08 12.12
N GLN A 40 -4.48 0.96 11.53
CA GLN A 40 -3.57 -0.02 10.96
C GLN A 40 -2.96 0.44 9.63
N THR A 41 -3.78 1.00 8.74
CA THR A 41 -3.35 1.53 7.44
C THR A 41 -2.53 2.79 7.58
N ASP A 42 -2.81 3.65 8.56
CA ASP A 42 -1.97 4.82 8.87
C ASP A 42 -0.57 4.42 9.33
N LYS A 43 -0.42 3.26 9.97
CA LYS A 43 0.88 2.76 10.41
C LYS A 43 1.69 2.12 9.27
N TRP A 44 1.04 1.32 8.42
CA TRP A 44 1.72 0.46 7.45
C TRP A 44 1.65 0.94 6.00
N HIS A 45 0.58 1.64 5.65
CA HIS A 45 0.24 2.05 4.29
C HIS A 45 0.26 3.57 4.11
N ASN A 46 0.83 4.33 5.05
CA ASN A 46 1.08 5.74 4.82
C ASN A 46 2.17 5.96 3.76
N ILE A 47 2.20 7.15 3.18
CA ILE A 47 3.10 7.48 2.06
C ILE A 47 4.58 7.30 2.42
N GLU A 48 4.99 7.62 3.65
CA GLU A 48 6.37 7.49 4.10
C GLU A 48 6.79 6.02 4.17
N ALA A 49 5.96 5.17 4.79
CA ALA A 49 6.18 3.74 4.89
C ALA A 49 6.24 3.07 3.51
N ILE A 50 5.35 3.44 2.59
CA ILE A 50 5.37 2.94 1.20
C ILE A 50 6.62 3.43 0.46
N SER A 51 6.97 4.70 0.62
CA SER A 51 8.18 5.26 0.01
C SER A 51 9.44 4.55 0.48
N ASP A 52 9.53 4.20 1.76
CA ASP A 52 10.66 3.48 2.31
C ASP A 52 10.69 2.02 1.83
N GLN A 53 9.54 1.36 1.69
CA GLN A 53 9.47 0.03 1.06
C GLN A 53 9.98 0.06 -0.37
N ILE A 54 9.59 1.06 -1.18
CA ILE A 54 10.05 1.22 -2.57
C ILE A 54 11.57 1.42 -2.64
N LYS A 55 12.15 2.24 -1.75
CA LYS A 55 13.62 2.45 -1.70
C LYS A 55 14.37 1.19 -1.31
N ASN A 56 13.76 0.35 -0.47
CA ASN A 56 14.37 -0.85 0.07
C ASN A 56 14.10 -2.10 -0.79
N VAL A 57 13.48 -1.96 -1.96
CA VAL A 57 13.38 -3.05 -2.94
C VAL A 57 14.79 -3.41 -3.39
N VAL A 58 15.27 -4.57 -2.95
CA VAL A 58 16.52 -5.14 -3.45
C VAL A 58 16.27 -5.55 -4.90
N PRO A 59 17.00 -5.01 -5.89
CA PRO A 59 16.85 -5.47 -7.27
C PRO A 59 17.22 -6.95 -7.31
N CYS A 60 16.30 -7.77 -7.83
CA CYS A 60 16.57 -9.18 -8.09
C CYS A 60 17.75 -9.25 -9.07
N SER A 61 18.89 -9.73 -8.58
CA SER A 61 20.13 -9.95 -9.33
C SER A 61 20.01 -11.07 -10.34
#